data_AF-A0A1V6ALJ0-F1
#
_entry.id   AF-A0A1V6ALJ0-F1
#
_cell.length_a   1.000
_cell.length_b   1.000
_cell.length_c   1.000
_cell.angle_alpha   90.00
_cell.angle_beta   90.00
_cell.angle_gamma   90.00
#
_symmetry.space_group_name_H-M   'P 1'
#
loop_
_entity.id
_entity.type
_entity.pdbx_description
1 polymer ?
#
loop_
_entity_poly.entity_id
_entity_poly.type
_entity_poly.pdbx_seq_one_letter_code
_entity_poly.pdbx_strand_id
1 'polypeptide(L)'
;MKKTMTWQTRDGRHELRVEIELVTERHVSADGDALTVPCCEIVEQAYIDDAPEAGCLTMLPEPVGGAVARWGRIGLEADRLAEYRRLRAEIEASDSDWEHTARIRRAMAE
;
A
#
# COMPACT_ATOMS: atom_id res chain seq x y z
N MET A 1 1.70 -7.10 -7.74
CA MET A 1 2.87 -6.21 -8.01
C MET A 1 3.24 -5.49 -6.73
N LYS A 2 4.53 -5.30 -6.39
CA LYS A 2 4.95 -4.64 -5.14
C LYS A 2 5.94 -3.50 -5.40
N LYS A 3 5.75 -2.38 -4.72
CA LYS A 3 6.67 -1.24 -4.68
C LYS A 3 6.99 -0.92 -3.22
N THR A 4 8.22 -0.51 -3.00
CA THR A 4 8.72 -0.17 -1.67
C THR A 4 9.49 1.13 -1.74
N MET A 5 9.30 1.98 -0.74
CA MET A 5 10.14 3.14 -0.48
C MET A 5 10.72 3.05 0.91
N THR A 6 11.98 3.45 1.04
CA THR A 6 12.72 3.40 2.30
C THR A 6 13.48 4.70 2.49
N TRP A 7 13.44 5.25 3.69
CA TRP A 7 14.22 6.43 4.07
C TRP A 7 14.54 6.39 5.56
N GLN A 8 15.46 7.24 6.02
CA GLN A 8 15.79 7.35 7.43
C GLN A 8 15.07 8.51 8.09
N THR A 9 14.83 8.39 9.40
CA THR A 9 14.43 9.54 10.22
C THR A 9 15.49 10.65 10.16
N ARG A 10 15.08 11.89 10.45
CA ARG A 10 15.98 13.05 10.39
C ARG A 10 17.18 12.94 11.35
N ASP A 11 17.01 12.23 12.45
CA ASP A 11 18.08 11.94 13.42
C ASP A 11 18.91 10.70 13.06
N GLY A 12 18.60 10.03 11.95
CA GLY A 12 19.31 8.85 11.42
C GLY A 12 19.15 7.59 12.26
N ARG A 13 18.24 7.57 13.25
CA ARG A 13 18.13 6.48 14.22
C ARG A 13 17.28 5.31 13.74
N HIS A 14 16.27 5.59 12.93
CA HIS A 14 15.31 4.59 12.49
C HIS A 14 15.21 4.55 10.97
N GLU A 15 15.08 3.34 10.43
CA GLU A 15 14.69 3.12 9.05
C GLU A 15 13.17 3.09 8.94
N LEU A 16 12.65 3.88 8.01
CA LEU A 16 11.23 3.98 7.69
C LEU A 16 11.01 3.32 6.34
N ARG A 17 10.04 2.42 6.26
CA ARG A 17 9.69 1.71 5.03
C ARG A 17 8.19 1.77 4.79
N VAL A 18 7.78 2.04 3.57
CA VAL A 18 6.38 1.91 3.13
C VAL A 18 6.34 0.97 1.95
N GLU A 19 5.43 0.01 2.03
CA GLU A 19 5.17 -0.98 1.00
C GLU A 19 3.77 -0.78 0.44
N ILE A 20 3.68 -0.83 -0.88
CA ILE A 20 2.43 -0.72 -1.63
C ILE A 20 2.39 -1.94 -2.53
N GLU A 21 1.38 -2.77 -2.34
CA GLU A 21 1.25 -4.05 -3.04
C GLU A 21 -0.14 -4.16 -3.66
N LEU A 22 -0.17 -4.47 -4.96
CA LEU A 22 -1.37 -4.92 -5.63
C LEU A 22 -1.49 -6.43 -5.47
N VAL A 23 -2.51 -6.81 -4.71
CA VAL A 23 -2.94 -8.18 -4.45
C VAL A 23 -4.02 -8.53 -5.47
N THR A 24 -3.72 -9.52 -6.30
CA THR A 24 -4.58 -9.98 -7.40
C THR A 24 -5.36 -11.25 -7.06
N GLU A 25 -5.00 -11.90 -5.96
CA GLU A 25 -5.62 -13.11 -5.46
C GLU A 25 -5.63 -13.07 -3.93
N ARG A 26 -6.74 -13.52 -3.34
CA ARG A 26 -6.91 -13.58 -1.89
C ARG A 26 -7.36 -14.98 -1.49
N HIS A 27 -6.76 -15.48 -0.42
CA HIS A 27 -7.24 -16.69 0.23
C HIS A 27 -8.39 -16.35 1.18
N VAL A 28 -9.53 -16.96 0.95
CA VAL A 28 -10.71 -16.88 1.82
C VAL A 28 -11.05 -18.26 2.33
N SER A 29 -11.39 -18.36 3.61
CA SER A 29 -11.97 -19.58 4.16
C SER A 29 -13.48 -19.39 4.25
N ALA A 30 -14.23 -20.26 3.57
CA ALA A 30 -15.67 -20.29 3.60
C ALA A 30 -16.10 -21.73 3.91
N ASP A 31 -16.91 -21.92 4.94
CA ASP A 31 -17.47 -23.22 5.34
C ASP A 31 -16.44 -24.36 5.55
N GLY A 32 -15.22 -24.01 5.96
CA GLY A 32 -14.14 -24.98 6.21
C GLY A 32 -13.27 -25.30 5.00
N ASP A 33 -13.65 -24.81 3.81
CA ASP A 33 -12.84 -24.89 2.60
C ASP A 33 -11.97 -23.62 2.45
N ALA A 34 -10.73 -23.82 1.99
CA ALA A 34 -9.83 -22.74 1.60
C ALA A 34 -9.95 -22.51 0.09
N LEU A 35 -10.40 -21.32 -0.30
CA LEU A 35 -10.57 -20.93 -1.69
C LEU A 35 -9.64 -19.75 -2.02
N THR A 36 -8.98 -19.82 -3.17
CA THR A 36 -8.28 -18.68 -3.74
C THR A 36 -9.24 -17.95 -4.66
N VAL A 37 -9.63 -16.74 -4.27
CA VAL A 37 -10.50 -15.89 -5.07
C VAL A 37 -9.67 -14.77 -5.70
N PRO A 38 -9.86 -14.51 -6.99
CA PRO A 38 -9.21 -13.39 -7.64
C PRO A 38 -9.79 -12.06 -7.16
N CYS A 39 -8.93 -11.06 -6.97
CA CYS A 39 -9.28 -9.74 -6.48
C CYS A 39 -8.42 -8.64 -7.13
N CYS A 40 -8.74 -7.38 -6.85
CA CYS A 40 -7.88 -6.23 -7.14
C CYS A 40 -7.87 -5.36 -5.88
N GLU A 41 -6.94 -5.65 -4.97
CA GLU A 41 -6.81 -4.93 -3.72
C GLU A 41 -5.42 -4.31 -3.62
N ILE A 42 -5.35 -3.00 -3.41
CA ILE A 42 -4.09 -2.33 -3.07
C ILE A 42 -3.95 -2.39 -1.56
N VAL A 43 -2.96 -3.14 -1.10
CA VAL A 43 -2.57 -3.25 0.30
C VAL A 43 -1.37 -2.35 0.53
N GLU A 44 -1.46 -1.52 1.56
CA GLU A 44 -0.44 -0.54 1.88
C GLU A 44 -0.04 -0.73 3.35
N GLN A 45 1.25 -0.79 3.64
CA GLN A 45 1.78 -1.01 5.00
C GLN A 45 3.04 -0.19 5.24
N ALA A 46 3.11 0.46 6.40
CA ALA A 46 4.29 1.21 6.83
C ALA A 46 5.02 0.50 7.97
N TYR A 47 6.32 0.74 8.09
CA TYR A 47 7.24 0.08 9.02
C TYR A 47 8.24 1.06 9.63
N ILE A 48 8.62 0.82 10.88
CA ILE A 48 9.76 1.44 11.58
C ILE A 48 10.68 0.31 12.02
N ASP A 49 11.92 0.24 11.51
CA ASP A 49 12.88 -0.84 11.79
C ASP A 49 12.23 -2.23 11.69
N ASP A 50 11.54 -2.49 10.57
CA ASP A 50 10.77 -3.72 10.29
C ASP A 50 9.54 -3.99 11.18
N ALA A 51 9.25 -3.15 12.17
CA ALA A 51 8.01 -3.23 12.94
C ALA A 51 6.85 -2.54 12.19
N PRO A 52 5.74 -3.23 11.90
CA PRO A 52 4.62 -2.64 11.18
C PRO A 52 3.90 -1.58 12.02
N GLU A 53 3.60 -0.44 11.41
CA GLU A 53 2.79 0.61 12.00
C GLU A 53 1.30 0.41 11.72
N ALA A 54 0.48 0.57 12.75
CA ALA A 54 -0.96 0.48 12.61
C ALA A 54 -1.57 1.72 11.95
N GLY A 55 -2.71 1.51 11.30
CA GLY A 55 -3.52 2.57 10.69
C GLY A 55 -3.23 2.76 9.20
N CYS A 56 -3.65 3.91 8.69
CA CYS A 56 -3.53 4.29 7.28
C CYS A 56 -2.91 5.68 7.15
N LEU A 57 -2.45 5.99 5.94
CA LEU A 57 -1.97 7.33 5.61
C LEU A 57 -3.08 8.36 5.80
N THR A 58 -2.82 9.37 6.61
CA THR A 58 -3.76 10.45 6.93
C THR A 58 -3.11 11.79 6.62
N MET A 59 -3.83 12.66 5.89
CA MET A 59 -3.39 14.05 5.69
C MET A 59 -3.48 14.84 7.00
N LEU A 60 -2.44 15.60 7.32
CA LEU A 60 -2.49 16.50 8.46
C LEU A 60 -3.23 17.78 8.06
N PRO A 61 -4.08 18.35 8.94
CA PRO A 61 -4.76 19.61 8.65
C PRO A 61 -3.78 20.78 8.51
N GLU A 62 -2.65 20.71 9.23
CA GLU A 62 -1.55 21.66 9.18
C GLU A 62 -0.21 20.91 9.30
N PRO A 63 0.89 21.40 8.70
CA PRO A 63 2.18 20.74 8.80
C PRO A 63 2.73 20.73 10.23
N VAL A 64 3.21 19.57 10.69
CA VAL A 64 3.83 19.42 12.03
C VAL A 64 5.26 18.91 11.86
N GLY A 65 6.24 19.71 12.29
CA GLY A 65 7.65 19.34 12.18
C GLY A 65 8.13 19.11 10.74
N GLY A 66 7.46 19.73 9.75
CA GLY A 66 7.72 19.52 8.32
C GLY A 66 6.89 18.42 7.65
N ALA A 67 6.27 17.53 8.44
CA ALA A 67 5.37 16.51 7.92
C ALA A 67 4.03 17.11 7.51
N VAL A 68 3.52 16.70 6.35
CA VAL A 68 2.20 17.10 5.80
C VAL A 68 1.19 15.94 5.80
N ALA A 69 1.66 14.73 6.00
CA ALA A 69 0.85 13.53 6.21
C ALA A 69 1.49 12.66 7.29
N ARG A 70 0.71 11.74 7.85
CA ARG A 70 1.20 10.76 8.82
C ARG A 70 0.69 9.37 8.54
N TRP A 71 1.45 8.38 8.98
CA TRP A 71 1.03 6.99 9.05
C TRP A 71 1.50 6.40 10.38
N GLY A 72 0.55 6.13 11.30
CA GLY A 72 0.92 5.79 12.67
C GLY A 72 1.82 6.86 13.27
N ARG A 73 3.05 6.49 13.64
CA ARG A 73 4.08 7.40 14.17
C ARG A 73 4.99 8.02 13.10
N ILE A 74 4.82 7.65 11.84
CA ILE A 74 5.67 8.10 10.74
C ILE A 74 5.11 9.41 10.17
N GLY A 75 5.90 10.48 10.22
CA GLY A 75 5.60 11.73 9.51
C GLY A 75 6.17 11.71 8.09
N LEU A 76 5.36 12.08 7.10
CA LEU A 76 5.78 12.21 5.71
C LEU A 76 5.83 13.69 5.33
N GLU A 77 7.02 14.14 4.94
CA GLU A 77 7.22 15.45 4.30
C GLU A 77 6.66 15.45 2.87
N ALA A 78 6.53 16.64 2.27
CA ALA A 78 5.90 16.81 0.96
C ALA A 78 6.55 15.95 -0.14
N ASP A 79 7.88 15.88 -0.18
CA ASP A 79 8.61 15.10 -1.18
C ASP A 79 8.37 13.60 -1.04
N ARG A 80 8.33 13.08 0.20
CA ARG A 80 8.03 11.67 0.47
C ARG A 80 6.59 11.32 0.17
N LEU A 81 5.67 12.22 0.47
CA LEU A 81 4.26 12.06 0.08
C LEU A 81 4.11 12.06 -1.45
N ALA A 82 4.84 12.90 -2.17
CA ALA A 82 4.84 12.92 -3.63
C ALA A 82 5.40 11.63 -4.23
N GLU A 83 6.50 11.13 -3.67
CA GLU A 83 7.09 9.83 -4.05
C GLU A 83 6.11 8.69 -3.82
N TYR A 84 5.42 8.67 -2.66
CA TYR A 84 4.41 7.65 -2.33
C TYR A 84 3.27 7.69 -3.34
N ARG A 85 2.74 8.89 -3.62
CA ARG A 85 1.65 9.08 -4.61
C ARG A 85 2.06 8.62 -6.00
N ARG A 86 3.31 8.87 -6.40
CA ARG A 86 3.83 8.39 -7.68
C ARG A 86 3.87 6.85 -7.72
N LEU A 87 4.43 6.20 -6.69
CA LEU A 87 4.51 4.75 -6.63
C LEU A 87 3.12 4.09 -6.62
N ARG A 88 2.17 4.69 -5.89
CA ARG A 88 0.77 4.24 -5.87
C ARG A 88 0.12 4.39 -7.23
N ALA A 89 0.30 5.53 -7.89
CA ALA A 89 -0.23 5.77 -9.23
C ALA A 89 0.39 4.82 -10.27
N GLU A 90 1.68 4.47 -10.15
CA GLU A 90 2.32 3.45 -11.01
C GLU A 90 1.67 2.07 -10.85
N ILE A 91 1.28 1.71 -9.62
CA ILE A 91 0.55 0.47 -9.35
C ILE A 91 -0.87 0.53 -9.91
N GLU A 92 -1.58 1.65 -9.69
CA GLU A 92 -2.94 1.87 -10.20
C GLU A 92 -2.99 1.89 -11.75
N ALA A 93 -1.95 2.41 -12.40
CA ALA A 93 -1.84 2.52 -13.85
C ALA A 93 -1.33 1.24 -14.53
N SER A 94 -1.01 0.19 -13.78
CA SER A 94 -0.59 -1.09 -14.36
C SER A 94 -1.76 -1.74 -15.10
N ASP A 95 -1.81 -1.58 -16.43
CA ASP A 95 -2.87 -2.03 -17.36
C ASP A 95 -3.17 -3.54 -17.29
N SER A 96 -2.26 -4.35 -16.75
CA SER A 96 -2.42 -5.81 -16.67
C SER A 96 -3.61 -6.28 -15.83
N ASP A 97 -4.19 -5.44 -14.96
CA ASP A 97 -5.08 -5.90 -13.89
C ASP A 97 -6.59 -5.68 -14.10
N TRP A 98 -6.99 -4.66 -14.87
CA TRP A 98 -8.41 -4.46 -15.14
C TRP A 98 -8.93 -5.46 -16.19
N GLU A 99 -8.14 -5.77 -17.22
CA GLU A 99 -8.46 -6.80 -18.22
C GLU A 99 -8.42 -8.20 -17.62
N HIS A 100 -7.49 -8.48 -16.71
CA HIS A 100 -7.37 -9.77 -16.02
C HIS A 100 -8.59 -10.02 -15.13
N THR A 101 -8.98 -9.03 -14.32
CA THR A 101 -10.14 -9.14 -13.44
C THR A 101 -11.46 -9.10 -14.21
N ALA A 102 -11.53 -8.40 -15.35
CA ALA A 102 -12.66 -8.49 -16.27
C ALA A 102 -12.78 -9.89 -16.90
N ARG A 103 -11.67 -10.49 -17.34
CA ARG A 103 -11.66 -11.88 -17.86
C ARG A 103 -12.12 -12.88 -16.81
N ILE A 104 -11.61 -12.74 -15.59
CA ILE A 104 -11.94 -13.61 -14.48
C ILE A 104 -13.41 -13.46 -14.07
N ARG A 105 -13.94 -12.23 -13.93
CA ARG A 105 -15.37 -12.01 -13.68
C ARG A 105 -16.25 -12.64 -14.74
N ARG A 106 -15.81 -12.62 -16.00
CA ARG A 106 -16.52 -13.26 -17.11
C ARG A 106 -16.50 -14.78 -16.98
N ALA A 107 -15.35 -15.37 -16.63
CA ALA A 107 -15.18 -16.81 -16.45
C ALA A 107 -15.92 -17.38 -15.22
N MET A 108 -16.18 -16.57 -14.18
CA MET A 108 -16.97 -16.99 -13.02
C MET A 108 -18.48 -16.71 -13.17
N ALA A 109 -18.90 -16.04 -14.24
CA ALA A 109 -20.30 -15.73 -14.53
C ALA A 109 -20.95 -16.70 -15.55
N GLU A 110 -20.16 -17.63 -16.10
CA GLU A 110 -20.59 -18.76 -16.94
C GLU A 110 -20.69 -20.04 -16.11
#